data_AF-A0A7X6XZ35-F1
#
_entry.id   AF-A0A7X6XZ35-F1
#
_cell.length_a   1.000
_cell.length_b   1.000
_cell.length_c   1.000
_cell.angle_alpha   90.00
_cell.angle_beta   90.00
_cell.angle_gamma   90.00
#
_symmetry.space_group_name_H-M   'P 1'
#
loop_
_entity.id
_entity.type
_entity.pdbx_description
1 polymer ?
#
loop_
_entity_poly.entity_id
_entity_poly.type
_entity_poly.pdbx_seq_one_letter_code
_entity_poly.pdbx_strand_id
1 'polypeptide(L)'
;MNFIRKTFWYIQAIISRILPLLLFLVVHAIGEIYVYNWNPLDMVTINGIIDSFGLYLYLYLALGIIIMALFFMNYSITARVLIVGVFFAQYELFKSRWYMYIYDLKEENPYSRFYLTILISIGLGFIIQILWKSFGYLVKELRYKRSLNK
;
A
#
# COMPACT_ATOMS: atom_id res chain seq x y z
N MET A 1 -2.53 7.36 -35.17
CA MET A 1 -2.60 8.23 -33.98
C MET A 1 -1.97 7.56 -32.75
N ASN A 2 -0.76 6.98 -32.85
CA ASN A 2 -0.54 5.71 -32.14
C ASN A 2 0.74 5.55 -31.31
N PHE A 3 1.75 6.42 -31.36
CA PHE A 3 2.95 6.26 -30.54
C PHE A 3 2.94 7.18 -29.32
N ILE A 4 2.85 8.50 -29.52
CA ILE A 4 2.82 9.51 -28.43
C ILE A 4 1.73 9.20 -27.39
N ARG A 5 0.53 8.85 -27.85
CA ARG A 5 -0.58 8.48 -26.96
C ARG A 5 -0.29 7.19 -26.16
N LYS A 6 0.30 6.16 -26.78
CA LYS A 6 0.69 4.91 -26.08
C LYS A 6 1.79 5.17 -25.05
N THR A 7 2.77 6.01 -25.39
CA THR A 7 3.82 6.43 -24.47
C THR A 7 3.23 7.15 -23.25
N PHE A 8 2.29 8.07 -23.47
CA PHE A 8 1.61 8.76 -22.38
C PHE A 8 0.85 7.78 -21.47
N TRP A 9 0.10 6.83 -22.04
CA TRP A 9 -0.56 5.78 -21.26
C TRP A 9 0.41 4.93 -20.45
N TYR A 10 1.55 4.59 -21.03
CA TYR A 10 2.57 3.80 -20.34
C TYR A 10 3.19 4.56 -19.16
N ILE A 11 3.57 5.82 -19.37
CA ILE A 11 4.09 6.71 -18.32
C ILE A 11 3.04 6.89 -17.21
N GLN A 12 1.80 7.21 -17.56
CA GLN A 12 0.71 7.34 -16.60
C GLN A 12 0.49 6.05 -15.80
N ALA A 13 0.57 4.90 -16.46
CA ALA A 13 0.41 3.60 -15.82
C ALA A 13 1.60 3.28 -14.88
N ILE A 14 2.82 3.71 -15.19
CA ILE A 14 3.96 3.59 -14.25
C ILE A 14 3.77 4.52 -13.05
N ILE A 15 3.47 5.80 -13.29
CA ILE A 15 3.31 6.81 -12.23
C ILE A 15 2.23 6.36 -11.25
N SER A 16 1.06 5.94 -11.73
CA SER A 16 -0.04 5.46 -10.89
C SER A 16 0.30 4.22 -10.05
N ARG A 17 1.34 3.46 -10.41
CA ARG A 17 1.83 2.29 -9.65
C ARG A 17 2.96 2.63 -8.68
N ILE A 18 3.72 3.70 -8.94
CA ILE A 18 4.72 4.25 -8.03
C ILE A 18 4.07 5.15 -6.97
N LEU A 19 2.96 5.81 -7.32
CA LEU A 19 2.24 6.73 -6.44
C LEU A 19 1.94 6.17 -5.04
N PRO A 20 1.53 4.89 -4.85
CA PRO A 20 1.33 4.34 -3.53
C PRO A 20 2.59 4.34 -2.65
N LEU A 21 3.76 4.05 -3.23
CA LEU A 21 5.04 4.12 -2.51
C LEU A 21 5.31 5.54 -2.01
N LEU A 22 5.15 6.54 -2.89
CA LEU A 22 5.33 7.95 -2.53
C LEU A 22 4.34 8.36 -1.44
N LEU A 23 3.09 7.91 -1.53
CA LEU A 23 2.08 8.21 -0.53
C LEU A 23 2.39 7.56 0.82
N PHE A 24 2.94 6.34 0.87
CA PHE A 24 3.37 5.72 2.13
C PHE A 24 4.46 6.53 2.80
N LEU A 25 5.42 7.05 2.02
CA LEU A 25 6.48 7.91 2.54
C LEU A 25 5.90 9.21 3.10
N VAL A 26 5.00 9.86 2.35
CA VAL A 26 4.36 11.11 2.80
C VAL A 26 3.52 10.89 4.06
N VAL A 27 2.68 9.84 4.12
CA VAL A 27 1.86 9.56 5.30
C VAL A 27 2.72 9.24 6.51
N HIS A 28 3.80 8.50 6.34
CA HIS A 28 4.74 8.22 7.42
C HIS A 28 5.46 9.48 7.91
N ALA A 29 5.95 10.32 6.98
CA ALA A 29 6.57 11.60 7.31
C ALA A 29 5.63 12.49 8.13
N ILE A 30 4.36 12.57 7.74
CA ILE A 30 3.33 13.32 8.47
C ILE A 30 3.19 12.76 9.89
N GLY A 31 3.07 11.43 10.03
CA GLY A 31 2.94 10.79 11.34
C GLY A 31 4.14 11.05 12.26
N GLU A 32 5.36 10.99 11.74
CA GLU A 32 6.58 11.29 12.49
C GLU A 32 6.63 12.74 12.97
N ILE A 33 6.23 13.71 12.14
CA ILE A 33 6.13 15.12 12.55
C ILE A 33 5.15 15.28 13.72
N TYR A 34 3.98 14.64 13.64
CA TYR A 34 2.99 14.73 14.70
C TYR A 34 3.45 14.07 16.00
N VAL A 35 4.12 12.91 15.94
CA VAL A 35 4.49 12.16 17.15
C VAL A 35 5.77 12.69 17.81
N TYR A 36 6.77 13.10 17.02
CA TYR A 36 8.10 13.48 17.53
C TYR A 36 8.41 14.97 17.47
N ASN A 37 7.45 15.81 17.05
CA ASN A 37 7.70 17.23 16.74
C ASN A 37 8.93 17.41 15.83
N TRP A 38 9.07 16.48 14.88
CA TRP A 38 10.23 16.42 14.00
C TRP A 38 10.23 17.59 13.01
N ASN A 39 11.42 18.11 12.67
CA ASN A 39 11.56 19.24 11.74
C ASN A 39 11.43 18.74 10.29
N PRO A 40 10.37 19.14 9.55
CA PRO A 40 10.15 18.67 8.18
C PRO A 40 11.25 19.07 7.19
N LEU A 41 12.07 20.08 7.51
CA LEU A 41 13.17 20.52 6.67
C LEU A 41 14.34 19.53 6.64
N ASP A 42 14.45 18.65 7.64
CA ASP A 42 15.51 17.65 7.69
C ASP A 42 15.36 16.62 6.56
N MET A 43 14.13 16.43 6.05
CA MET A 43 13.77 15.55 4.92
C MET A 43 14.26 16.07 3.57
N VAL A 44 14.82 17.28 3.51
CA VAL A 44 15.43 17.83 2.29
C VAL A 44 16.79 17.18 2.01
N THR A 45 17.43 16.58 3.02
CA THR A 45 18.71 15.89 2.89
C THR A 45 18.55 14.38 2.85
N ILE A 46 19.44 13.67 2.13
CA ILE A 46 19.42 12.21 2.06
C ILE A 46 19.63 11.59 3.45
N ASN A 47 20.55 12.13 4.24
CA ASN A 47 20.81 11.65 5.60
C ASN A 47 19.60 11.85 6.51
N GLY A 48 18.96 13.02 6.44
CA GLY A 48 17.74 13.27 7.21
C GLY A 48 16.61 12.30 6.84
N ILE A 49 16.41 11.96 5.56
CA ILE A 49 15.45 10.92 5.15
C ILE A 49 15.79 9.56 5.76
N ILE A 50 17.06 9.16 5.73
CA ILE A 50 17.49 7.88 6.33
C ILE A 50 17.24 7.88 7.84
N ASP A 51 17.49 9.00 8.52
CA ASP A 51 17.34 9.11 9.96
C ASP A 51 15.85 9.14 10.39
N SER A 52 14.96 9.82 9.65
CA SER A 52 13.52 9.84 9.99
C SER A 52 12.84 8.50 9.75
N PHE A 53 13.15 7.86 8.63
CA PHE A 53 12.47 6.63 8.23
C PHE A 53 13.17 5.37 8.74
N GLY A 54 14.49 5.41 8.98
CA GLY A 54 15.28 4.27 9.42
C GLY A 54 14.98 2.99 8.64
N LEU A 55 14.64 1.92 9.37
CA LEU A 55 14.27 0.63 8.78
C LEU A 55 12.95 0.66 7.99
N TYR A 56 12.07 1.63 8.23
CA TYR A 56 10.81 1.76 7.48
C TYR A 56 11.02 2.14 6.02
N LEU A 57 12.10 2.88 5.70
CA LEU A 57 12.41 3.24 4.32
C LEU A 57 12.58 1.98 3.46
N TYR A 58 13.34 1.01 3.96
CA TYR A 58 13.57 -0.26 3.28
C TYR A 58 12.30 -1.10 3.19
N LEU A 59 11.49 -1.11 4.25
CA LEU A 59 10.22 -1.81 4.24
C LEU A 59 9.24 -1.22 3.22
N TYR A 60 9.08 0.11 3.19
CA TYR A 60 8.19 0.77 2.24
C TYR A 60 8.67 0.58 0.82
N LEU A 61 9.98 0.65 0.58
CA LEU A 61 10.57 0.35 -0.72
C LEU A 61 10.25 -1.10 -1.14
N ALA A 62 10.45 -2.08 -0.26
CA ALA A 62 10.13 -3.48 -0.53
C ALA A 62 8.64 -3.68 -0.82
N LEU A 63 7.75 -3.08 -0.02
CA LEU A 63 6.30 -3.12 -0.24
C LEU A 63 5.90 -2.45 -1.55
N GLY A 64 6.51 -1.32 -1.91
CA GLY A 64 6.32 -0.64 -3.17
C GLY A 64 6.69 -1.52 -4.36
N ILE A 65 7.84 -2.20 -4.29
CA ILE A 65 8.29 -3.16 -5.31
C ILE A 65 7.29 -4.33 -5.42
N ILE A 66 6.84 -4.89 -4.29
CA ILE A 66 5.85 -5.97 -4.27
C ILE A 66 4.53 -5.52 -4.92
N ILE A 67 4.02 -4.34 -4.57
CA ILE A 67 2.79 -3.78 -5.13
C ILE A 67 2.93 -3.57 -6.64
N MET A 68 4.07 -3.01 -7.08
CA MET A 68 4.37 -2.87 -8.51
C MET A 68 4.38 -4.22 -9.23
N ALA A 69 5.06 -5.22 -8.67
CA ALA A 69 5.11 -6.57 -9.23
C ALA A 69 3.71 -7.19 -9.33
N LEU A 70 2.88 -7.07 -8.30
CA LEU A 70 1.49 -7.55 -8.30
C LEU A 70 0.66 -6.89 -9.42
N PHE A 71 0.86 -5.60 -9.69
CA PHE A 71 0.21 -4.94 -10.83
C PHE A 71 0.66 -5.51 -12.19
N PHE A 72 1.95 -5.78 -12.39
CA PHE A 72 2.46 -6.36 -13.63
C PHE A 72 2.01 -7.81 -13.82
N MET A 73 1.86 -8.56 -12.73
CA MET A 73 1.36 -9.94 -12.74
C MET A 73 -0.18 -10.03 -12.87
N ASN A 74 -0.88 -8.92 -13.08
CA ASN A 74 -2.35 -8.84 -13.13
C ASN A 74 -3.07 -9.25 -11.83
N TYR A 75 -2.42 -9.09 -10.67
CA TYR A 75 -3.03 -9.21 -9.33
C TYR A 75 -3.41 -7.83 -8.79
N SER A 76 -4.16 -7.07 -9.59
CA SER A 76 -4.48 -5.67 -9.29
C SER A 76 -5.38 -5.49 -8.07
N ILE A 77 -6.20 -6.48 -7.71
CA ILE A 77 -7.03 -6.43 -6.50
C ILE A 77 -6.15 -6.66 -5.28
N THR A 78 -5.28 -7.66 -5.31
CA THR A 78 -4.33 -7.93 -4.23
C THR A 78 -3.43 -6.73 -3.97
N ALA A 79 -2.91 -6.09 -5.04
CA ALA A 79 -2.13 -4.86 -4.94
C ALA A 79 -2.89 -3.73 -4.24
N ARG A 80 -4.17 -3.51 -4.59
CA ARG A 80 -5.01 -2.47 -3.98
C ARG A 80 -5.33 -2.75 -2.52
N VAL A 81 -5.65 -4.00 -2.18
CA VAL A 81 -5.91 -4.40 -0.79
C VAL A 81 -4.65 -4.22 0.05
N LEU A 82 -3.47 -4.57 -0.49
CA LEU A 82 -2.20 -4.32 0.17
C LEU A 82 -1.95 -2.82 0.40
N ILE A 83 -2.23 -1.97 -0.60
CA ILE A 83 -2.11 -0.51 -0.45
C ILE A 83 -2.97 0.01 0.70
N VAL A 84 -4.26 -0.35 0.72
CA VAL A 84 -5.18 0.05 1.80
C VAL A 84 -4.72 -0.51 3.14
N GLY A 85 -4.26 -1.75 3.16
CA GLY A 85 -3.72 -2.42 4.34
C GLY A 85 -2.51 -1.71 4.95
N VAL A 86 -1.57 -1.26 4.11
CA VAL A 86 -0.39 -0.49 4.56
C VAL A 86 -0.80 0.86 5.13
N PHE A 87 -1.71 1.59 4.49
CA PHE A 87 -2.22 2.86 5.05
C PHE A 87 -2.91 2.64 6.40
N PHE A 88 -3.75 1.61 6.51
CA PHE A 88 -4.41 1.29 7.76
C PHE A 88 -3.41 0.89 8.84
N ALA A 89 -2.39 0.09 8.50
CA ALA A 89 -1.33 -0.28 9.42
C ALA A 89 -0.54 0.95 9.90
N GLN A 90 -0.19 1.88 8.99
CA GLN A 90 0.47 3.13 9.35
C GLN A 90 -0.39 3.98 10.30
N TYR A 91 -1.68 4.13 10.00
CA TYR A 91 -2.60 4.86 10.85
C TYR A 91 -2.66 4.28 12.27
N GLU A 92 -2.81 2.96 12.40
CA GLU A 92 -2.82 2.28 13.71
C GLU A 92 -1.47 2.40 14.45
N LEU A 93 -0.35 2.31 13.72
CA LEU A 93 0.99 2.50 14.27
C LEU A 93 1.13 3.91 14.89
N PHE A 94 0.79 4.96 14.14
CA PHE A 94 0.91 6.33 14.64
C PHE A 94 -0.09 6.64 15.74
N LYS A 95 -1.32 6.13 15.65
CA LYS A 95 -2.31 6.26 16.72
C LYS A 95 -1.81 5.63 18.02
N SER A 96 -1.23 4.43 17.95
CA SER A 96 -0.65 3.74 19.12
C SER A 96 0.55 4.51 19.67
N ARG A 97 1.45 4.99 18.80
CA ARG A 97 2.61 5.80 19.20
C ARG A 97 2.23 7.12 19.86
N TRP A 98 1.25 7.81 19.30
CA TRP A 98 0.67 9.03 19.86
C TRP A 98 0.05 8.78 21.24
N TYR A 99 -0.71 7.70 21.38
CA TYR A 99 -1.28 7.31 22.67
C TYR A 99 -0.18 7.04 23.71
N MET A 100 0.84 6.26 23.36
CA MET A 100 1.97 6.02 24.27
C MET A 100 2.71 7.30 24.65
N TYR A 101 2.89 8.23 23.72
CA TYR A 101 3.51 9.52 23.97
C TYR A 101 2.70 10.38 24.96
N ILE A 102 1.37 10.47 24.79
CA ILE A 102 0.50 11.25 25.69
C ILE A 102 0.46 10.66 27.10
N TYR A 103 0.44 9.33 27.22
CA TYR A 103 0.22 8.64 28.50
C TYR A 103 1.50 8.08 29.15
N ASP A 104 2.68 8.39 28.61
CA ASP A 104 4.00 7.90 29.06
C ASP A 104 4.04 6.36 29.27
N LEU A 105 3.40 5.62 28.36
CA LEU A 105 3.33 4.16 28.42
C LEU A 105 4.60 3.56 27.78
N LYS A 106 5.36 2.79 28.55
CA LYS A 106 6.69 2.30 28.14
C LYS A 106 6.73 0.91 27.49
N GLU A 107 5.63 0.15 27.48
CA GLU A 107 5.71 -1.32 27.26
C GLU A 107 4.99 -1.90 26.03
N GLU A 108 4.20 -1.14 25.28
CA GLU A 108 3.56 -1.73 24.09
C GLU A 108 4.47 -1.62 22.87
N ASN A 109 4.87 -2.76 22.28
CA ASN A 109 5.57 -2.78 21.00
C ASN A 109 4.54 -2.69 19.85
N PRO A 110 4.36 -1.54 19.21
CA PRO A 110 3.30 -1.36 18.22
C PRO A 110 3.65 -2.00 16.87
N TYR A 111 4.91 -2.43 16.70
CA TYR A 111 5.44 -2.91 15.43
C TYR A 111 4.93 -4.30 15.07
N SER A 112 4.72 -5.17 16.06
CA SER A 112 4.16 -6.51 15.83
C SER A 112 2.79 -6.43 15.16
N ARG A 113 1.91 -5.55 15.66
CA ARG A 113 0.58 -5.31 15.07
C ARG A 113 0.68 -4.71 13.67
N PHE A 114 1.61 -3.78 13.46
CA PHE A 114 1.85 -3.19 12.14
C PHE A 114 2.21 -4.24 11.08
N TYR A 115 3.18 -5.11 11.35
CA TYR A 115 3.55 -6.19 10.42
C TYR A 115 2.44 -7.21 10.22
N LEU A 116 1.73 -7.58 11.30
CA LEU A 116 0.61 -8.51 11.24
C LEU A 116 -0.52 -7.97 10.35
N THR A 117 -0.88 -6.69 10.48
CA THR A 117 -1.90 -6.06 9.63
C THR A 117 -1.51 -6.09 8.16
N ILE A 118 -0.24 -5.84 7.83
CA ILE A 118 0.26 -5.95 6.46
C ILE A 118 0.11 -7.40 5.95
N LEU A 119 0.53 -8.39 6.75
CA LEU A 119 0.44 -9.80 6.39
C LEU A 119 -1.02 -10.26 6.17
N ILE A 120 -1.93 -9.85 7.06
CA ILE A 120 -3.37 -10.10 6.92
C ILE A 120 -3.91 -9.47 5.64
N SER A 121 -3.46 -8.25 5.32
CA SER A 121 -3.88 -7.54 4.10
C SER A 121 -3.43 -8.25 2.83
N ILE A 122 -2.23 -8.84 2.82
CA ILE A 122 -1.75 -9.69 1.71
C ILE A 122 -2.68 -10.90 1.56
N GLY A 123 -2.94 -11.62 2.65
CA GLY A 123 -3.81 -12.80 2.67
C GLY A 123 -5.22 -12.50 2.17
N LEU A 124 -5.86 -11.47 2.72
CA LEU A 124 -7.17 -10.99 2.28
C LEU A 124 -7.16 -10.57 0.82
N GLY A 125 -6.10 -9.91 0.37
CA GLY A 125 -5.93 -9.50 -1.02
C GLY A 125 -5.95 -10.69 -2.00
N PHE A 126 -5.34 -11.82 -1.63
CA PHE A 126 -5.41 -13.04 -2.45
C PHE A 126 -6.80 -13.68 -2.41
N ILE A 127 -7.43 -13.77 -1.25
CA ILE A 127 -8.79 -14.32 -1.09
C ILE A 127 -9.78 -13.56 -1.97
N ILE A 128 -9.81 -12.22 -1.86
CA ILE A 128 -10.72 -11.36 -2.63
C ILE A 128 -10.41 -11.48 -4.13
N GLN A 129 -9.14 -11.56 -4.52
CA GLN A 129 -8.73 -11.71 -5.91
C GLN A 129 -9.22 -13.04 -6.52
N ILE A 130 -9.18 -14.14 -5.76
CA ILE A 130 -9.71 -15.44 -6.18
C ILE A 130 -11.23 -15.36 -6.32
N LEU A 131 -11.93 -14.86 -5.30
CA LEU A 131 -13.39 -14.72 -5.30
C LEU A 131 -13.87 -13.88 -6.50
N TRP A 132 -13.17 -12.80 -6.81
CA TRP A 132 -13.49 -11.95 -7.97
C TRP A 132 -13.35 -12.69 -9.30
N LYS A 133 -12.27 -13.46 -9.48
CA LYS A 133 -12.06 -14.26 -10.70
C LYS A 133 -13.13 -15.33 -10.85
N SER A 134 -13.46 -16.04 -9.76
CA SER A 134 -14.51 -17.06 -9.74
C SER A 134 -15.88 -16.47 -10.07
N PHE A 135 -16.22 -15.32 -9.48
CA PHE A 135 -17.47 -14.63 -9.79
C PHE A 135 -17.55 -14.19 -11.26
N GLY A 136 -16.46 -13.63 -11.80
CA GLY A 136 -16.37 -13.27 -13.21
C GLY A 136 -16.57 -14.47 -14.15
N TYR A 137 -16.06 -15.64 -13.77
CA TYR A 137 -16.27 -16.89 -14.52
C TYR A 137 -17.74 -17.32 -14.49
N LEU A 138 -18.35 -17.34 -13.30
CA LEU A 138 -19.77 -17.68 -13.11
C LEU A 138 -20.67 -16.77 -13.96
N VAL A 139 -20.44 -15.46 -13.94
CA VAL A 139 -21.24 -14.49 -14.72
C VAL A 139 -21.10 -14.74 -16.23
N LYS A 140 -19.90 -15.07 -16.72
CA LYS A 140 -19.68 -15.41 -18.13
C LYS A 140 -20.43 -16.69 -18.51
N GLU A 141 -20.37 -17.72 -17.67
CA GLU A 141 -21.06 -18.98 -17.90
C GLU A 141 -22.58 -18.80 -17.95
N LEU A 142 -23.14 -18.04 -17.01
CA LEU A 142 -24.58 -17.73 -16.98
C LEU A 142 -25.03 -16.96 -18.23
N ARG A 143 -24.23 -16.00 -18.70
CA ARG A 143 -24.52 -15.28 -19.96
C ARG A 143 -24.49 -16.19 -21.16
N TYR A 144 -23.51 -17.09 -21.24
CA TYR A 144 -23.37 -18.04 -22.35
C TYR A 144 -24.54 -19.03 -22.40
N LYS A 145 -24.92 -19.61 -21.25
CA LYS A 145 -26.11 -20.47 -21.15
C LYS A 145 -27.38 -19.74 -21.59
N ARG A 146 -27.53 -18.46 -21.23
CA ARG A 146 -28.67 -17.63 -21.64
C ARG A 146 -28.69 -17.34 -23.14
N SER A 147 -27.54 -17.21 -23.80
CA SER A 147 -27.48 -16.98 -25.25
C SER A 147 -27.77 -18.23 -26.08
N LEU A 148 -27.52 -19.43 -25.55
CA LEU A 148 -27.84 -20.69 -26.22
C LEU A 148 -29.35 -21.02 -26.18
N ASN A 149 -30.07 -20.48 -25.19
CA ASN A 149 -31.51 -20.67 -25.02
C ASN A 149 -32.37 -19.60 -25.73
N LYS A 150 -31.75 -18.76 -26.57
CA LYS A 150 -32.42 -17.79 -27.44
C LYS A 150 -32.25 -18.22 -28.89
#